data_AF-A0A7C2GK00-F1
#
_entry.id   AF-A0A7C2GK00-F1
#
_cell.length_a   1.000
_cell.length_b   1.000
_cell.length_c   1.000
_cell.angle_alpha   90.00
_cell.angle_beta   90.00
_cell.angle_gamma   90.00
#
_symmetry.space_group_name_H-M   'P 1'
#
loop_
_entity.id
_entity.type
_entity.pdbx_description
1 polymer ?
#
loop_
_entity_poly.entity_id
_entity_poly.type
_entity_poly.pdbx_seq_one_letter_code
_entity_poly.pdbx_strand_id
1 'polypeptide(L)'
;MYQRWPFKYGLAAVTAAIAIIAVSLFANLPNTPLVPTIPTVEGATFAVMLTDPPTVPAGTTQLNLTYTDIALHVIYPNGTAEWVPVDAEGTVNLFSLINMTQTLATVTVPINSTVDKVQFSIANVTAVINDETYDVTALSETFVVKVVNGAVNKTLSGVLIDFNPTLVQIQATDENDAIVFYYVLVPSANAIIVDEITSAQTRVGTIIEIGEHNRVRLNRVQEEFNKNVTIVSATLTVNGNTTGLSVTLKNEGDITFRIFGLTLHGEFNSTQNRWKLSGHGWRMEHRIKRYQQTIPFRVNDTSLIPVYGAFWKPAGYVNPFSSVTLNPGESVTLTFNDVIALYTGWKQDPLWTVTPIAGNNYTIRLMGEGFQTYTVTATAV
;
A
#
# COMPACT_ATOMS: atom_id res chain seq x y z
N MET A 1 46.68 51.15 -69.38
CA MET A 1 45.86 50.23 -70.21
C MET A 1 45.81 48.89 -69.49
N TYR A 2 44.65 48.54 -68.93
CA TYR A 2 44.41 47.25 -68.25
C TYR A 2 43.92 46.24 -69.29
N GLN A 3 44.65 45.15 -69.50
CA GLN A 3 44.26 44.08 -70.41
C GLN A 3 43.82 42.86 -69.60
N ARG A 4 42.52 42.56 -69.68
CA ARG A 4 41.85 41.42 -69.04
C ARG A 4 42.24 40.11 -69.72
N TRP A 5 42.59 39.09 -68.93
CA TRP A 5 42.63 37.70 -69.37
C TRP A 5 41.30 36.99 -69.01
N PRO A 6 40.72 36.17 -69.91
CA PRO A 6 39.41 35.57 -69.71
C PRO A 6 39.49 34.28 -68.90
N PHE A 7 38.76 34.25 -67.78
CA PHE A 7 38.35 33.03 -67.07
C PHE A 7 37.47 32.17 -67.99
N LYS A 8 38.04 31.15 -68.65
CA LYS A 8 37.24 30.18 -69.42
C LYS A 8 37.40 28.70 -69.00
N TYR A 9 38.21 28.41 -67.97
CA TYR A 9 38.40 27.02 -67.50
C TYR A 9 38.12 26.79 -66.01
N GLY A 10 37.62 27.80 -65.28
CA GLY A 10 37.32 27.66 -63.85
C GLY A 10 36.01 26.91 -63.55
N LEU A 11 34.97 27.07 -64.38
CA LEU A 11 33.65 26.56 -64.03
C LEU A 11 33.50 25.05 -64.22
N ALA A 12 33.99 24.50 -65.34
CA ALA A 12 33.88 23.08 -65.66
C ALA A 12 34.71 22.18 -64.72
N ALA A 13 35.89 22.64 -64.30
CA ALA A 13 36.72 21.93 -63.33
C ALA A 13 36.06 21.87 -61.94
N VAL A 14 35.39 22.96 -61.53
CA VAL A 14 34.64 23.00 -60.26
C VAL A 14 33.38 22.12 -60.34
N THR A 15 32.69 22.07 -61.48
CA THR A 15 31.50 21.19 -61.63
C THR A 15 31.89 19.71 -61.62
N ALA A 16 33.00 19.34 -62.27
CA ALA A 16 33.52 17.97 -62.27
C ALA A 16 33.99 17.55 -60.87
N ALA A 17 34.65 18.44 -60.13
CA ALA A 17 35.07 18.17 -58.76
C ALA A 17 33.88 17.96 -57.80
N ILE A 18 32.81 18.78 -57.92
CA ILE A 18 31.59 18.63 -57.11
C ILE A 18 30.86 17.32 -57.44
N ALA A 19 30.79 16.92 -58.72
CA ALA A 19 30.17 15.67 -59.12
C ALA A 19 30.93 14.44 -58.59
N ILE A 20 32.26 14.46 -58.60
CA ILE A 20 33.09 13.36 -58.06
C ILE A 20 32.95 13.27 -56.53
N ILE A 21 32.92 14.40 -55.82
CA ILE A 21 32.69 14.43 -54.36
C ILE A 21 31.28 13.91 -54.03
N ALA A 22 30.25 14.34 -54.77
CA ALA A 22 28.89 13.86 -54.57
C ALA A 22 28.75 12.35 -54.83
N VAL A 23 29.35 11.82 -55.91
CA VAL A 23 29.32 10.38 -56.20
C VAL A 23 30.11 9.58 -55.15
N SER A 24 31.23 10.10 -54.63
CA SER A 24 31.98 9.42 -53.56
C SER A 24 31.25 9.38 -52.21
N LEU A 25 30.40 10.38 -51.92
CA LEU A 25 29.55 10.43 -50.73
C LEU A 25 28.35 9.47 -50.80
N PHE A 26 27.84 9.15 -52.00
CA PHE A 26 26.73 8.22 -52.18
C PHE A 26 27.15 6.77 -52.49
N ALA A 27 28.36 6.54 -53.03
CA ALA A 27 28.86 5.20 -53.34
C ALA A 27 29.50 4.49 -52.13
N ASN A 28 29.91 5.24 -51.10
CA ASN A 28 30.43 4.71 -49.83
C ASN A 28 29.50 5.13 -48.68
N LEU A 29 28.23 4.72 -48.74
CA LEU A 29 27.42 4.63 -47.53
C LEU A 29 28.09 3.56 -46.64
N PRO A 30 28.68 3.93 -45.49
CA PRO A 30 29.16 2.94 -44.55
C PRO A 30 27.96 2.06 -44.18
N ASN A 31 28.17 0.75 -44.19
CA ASN A 31 27.27 -0.27 -43.65
C ASN A 31 26.39 0.37 -42.58
N THR A 32 25.10 0.57 -42.91
CA THR A 32 24.12 0.95 -41.90
C THR A 32 24.36 0.00 -40.74
N PRO A 33 24.62 0.50 -39.51
CA PRO A 33 24.61 -0.37 -38.36
C PRO A 33 23.31 -1.15 -38.47
N LEU A 34 23.40 -2.48 -38.52
CA LEU A 34 22.25 -3.31 -38.24
C LEU A 34 21.75 -2.76 -36.92
N VAL A 35 20.65 -1.99 -36.94
CA VAL A 35 19.91 -1.69 -35.73
C VAL A 35 19.69 -3.07 -35.16
N PRO A 36 20.26 -3.41 -33.98
CA PRO A 36 19.96 -4.69 -33.39
C PRO A 36 18.44 -4.72 -33.31
N THR A 37 17.84 -5.63 -34.06
CA THR A 37 16.45 -5.97 -33.87
C THR A 37 16.43 -6.46 -32.44
N ILE A 38 15.99 -5.59 -31.53
CA ILE A 38 15.63 -6.01 -30.19
C ILE A 38 14.70 -7.18 -30.45
N PRO A 39 15.02 -8.41 -30.00
CA PRO A 39 14.09 -9.51 -30.18
C PRO A 39 12.76 -9.01 -29.66
N THR A 40 11.73 -9.00 -30.51
CA THR A 40 10.36 -8.73 -30.09
C THR A 40 10.08 -9.74 -29.01
N VAL A 41 10.24 -9.33 -27.75
CA VAL A 41 9.98 -10.23 -26.63
C VAL A 41 8.49 -10.44 -26.66
N GLU A 42 8.09 -11.69 -26.90
CA GLU A 42 6.69 -12.06 -26.95
C GLU A 42 6.04 -11.62 -25.63
N GLY A 43 5.00 -10.79 -25.74
CA GLY A 43 4.30 -10.22 -24.60
C GLY A 43 3.14 -11.13 -24.18
N ALA A 44 3.04 -11.40 -22.88
CA ALA A 44 1.89 -12.00 -22.25
C ALA A 44 0.90 -10.91 -21.80
N THR A 45 -0.39 -11.17 -21.99
CA THR A 45 -1.42 -10.38 -21.32
C THR A 45 -1.44 -10.76 -19.84
N PHE A 46 -1.26 -9.77 -18.97
CA PHE A 46 -1.16 -9.92 -17.54
C PHE A 46 -2.27 -9.12 -16.83
N ALA A 47 -3.21 -9.82 -16.19
CA ALA A 47 -4.30 -9.19 -15.45
C ALA A 47 -3.92 -8.91 -13.99
N VAL A 48 -4.39 -7.80 -13.43
CA VAL A 48 -4.34 -7.50 -12.00
C VAL A 48 -5.74 -7.66 -11.44
N MET A 49 -5.92 -8.61 -10.53
CA MET A 49 -7.22 -8.98 -9.97
C MET A 49 -7.22 -8.83 -8.45
N LEU A 50 -8.37 -8.50 -7.90
CA LEU A 50 -8.60 -8.31 -6.47
C LEU A 50 -9.72 -9.23 -5.99
N THR A 51 -9.51 -9.88 -4.86
CA THR A 51 -10.54 -10.55 -4.07
C THR A 51 -10.51 -10.00 -2.66
N ASP A 52 -11.66 -10.10 -1.97
CA ASP A 52 -11.72 -9.63 -0.60
C ASP A 52 -12.81 -10.31 0.23
N PRO A 53 -12.46 -10.86 1.39
CA PRO A 53 -13.36 -11.01 2.51
C PRO A 53 -13.00 -9.99 3.61
N PRO A 54 -13.62 -8.79 3.63
CA PRO A 54 -13.31 -7.78 4.63
C PRO A 54 -13.86 -8.16 6.00
N THR A 55 -13.14 -7.82 7.06
CA THR A 55 -13.65 -7.87 8.44
C THR A 55 -14.16 -6.49 8.84
N VAL A 56 -15.45 -6.36 9.11
CA VAL A 56 -16.10 -5.05 9.34
C VAL A 56 -17.02 -5.07 10.57
N PRO A 57 -17.32 -3.91 11.16
CA PRO A 57 -18.32 -3.80 12.21
C PRO A 57 -19.71 -4.28 11.77
N ALA A 58 -20.55 -4.64 12.74
CA ALA A 58 -21.94 -5.00 12.45
C ALA A 58 -22.70 -3.81 11.86
N GLY A 59 -23.58 -4.09 10.90
CA GLY A 59 -24.38 -3.07 10.21
C GLY A 59 -23.70 -2.42 9.00
N THR A 60 -22.45 -2.79 8.68
CA THR A 60 -21.81 -2.37 7.42
C THR A 60 -22.46 -3.07 6.23
N THR A 61 -22.88 -2.30 5.23
CA THR A 61 -23.53 -2.78 4.00
C THR A 61 -22.70 -2.54 2.74
N GLN A 62 -21.79 -1.56 2.78
CA GLN A 62 -20.87 -1.26 1.68
C GLN A 62 -19.50 -0.86 2.22
N LEU A 63 -18.45 -1.23 1.49
CA LEU A 63 -17.10 -0.75 1.70
C LEU A 63 -16.46 -0.50 0.33
N ASN A 64 -16.44 0.76 -0.08
CA ASN A 64 -15.96 1.17 -1.39
C ASN A 64 -14.50 1.63 -1.27
N LEU A 65 -13.64 1.05 -2.09
CA LEU A 65 -12.23 1.36 -2.20
C LEU A 65 -11.97 1.98 -3.58
N THR A 66 -11.52 3.23 -3.61
CA THR A 66 -11.05 3.88 -4.84
C THR A 66 -9.54 3.73 -4.93
N TYR A 67 -9.06 3.11 -6.00
CA TYR A 67 -7.65 2.86 -6.26
C TYR A 67 -7.13 3.67 -7.45
N THR A 68 -5.83 3.96 -7.43
CA THR A 68 -5.08 4.62 -8.52
C THR A 68 -3.67 4.02 -8.64
N ASP A 69 -2.92 4.43 -9.66
CA ASP A 69 -1.46 4.21 -9.78
C ASP A 69 -1.03 2.75 -9.63
N ILE A 70 -1.76 1.83 -10.26
CA ILE A 70 -1.36 0.41 -10.29
C ILE A 70 -0.02 0.28 -11.03
N ALA A 71 0.93 -0.42 -10.41
CA ALA A 71 2.23 -0.74 -11.00
C ALA A 71 2.67 -2.17 -10.65
N LEU A 72 3.41 -2.79 -11.56
CA LEU A 72 4.01 -4.13 -11.37
C LEU A 72 5.53 -3.99 -11.27
N HIS A 73 6.14 -4.66 -10.30
CA HIS A 73 7.59 -4.82 -10.30
C HIS A 73 7.93 -6.06 -11.14
N VAL A 74 8.60 -5.85 -12.27
CA VAL A 74 8.91 -6.88 -13.26
C VAL A 74 10.41 -7.09 -13.31
N ILE A 75 10.84 -8.33 -13.14
CA ILE A 75 12.21 -8.80 -13.33
C ILE A 75 12.27 -9.50 -14.69
N TYR A 76 12.97 -8.89 -15.64
CA TYR A 76 13.11 -9.38 -17.00
C TYR A 76 14.08 -10.56 -17.11
N PRO A 77 14.03 -11.33 -18.22
CA PRO A 77 14.96 -12.45 -18.45
C PRO A 77 16.44 -12.08 -18.41
N ASN A 78 16.79 -10.82 -18.68
CA ASN A 78 18.15 -10.30 -18.59
C ASN A 78 18.59 -9.92 -17.16
N GLY A 79 17.72 -10.12 -16.17
CA GLY A 79 17.94 -9.79 -14.77
C GLY A 79 17.65 -8.33 -14.39
N THR A 80 17.30 -7.47 -15.35
CA THR A 80 16.88 -6.09 -15.05
C THR A 80 15.54 -6.10 -14.33
N ALA A 81 15.39 -5.28 -13.30
CA ALA A 81 14.13 -5.11 -12.57
C ALA A 81 13.63 -3.67 -12.69
N GLU A 82 12.35 -3.49 -12.97
CA GLU A 82 11.74 -2.16 -13.02
C GLU A 82 10.28 -2.17 -12.57
N TRP A 83 9.79 -1.00 -12.17
CA TRP A 83 8.35 -0.77 -11.99
C TRP A 83 7.72 -0.42 -13.34
N VAL A 84 6.84 -1.28 -13.81
CA VAL A 84 6.03 -1.09 -15.01
C VAL A 84 4.69 -0.47 -14.57
N PRO A 85 4.43 0.81 -14.87
CA PRO A 85 3.15 1.43 -14.56
C PRO A 85 2.05 0.82 -15.44
N VAL A 86 0.88 0.62 -14.84
CA VAL A 86 -0.34 0.20 -15.53
C VAL A 86 -1.33 1.36 -15.65
N ASP A 87 -1.20 2.38 -14.78
CA ASP A 87 -1.96 3.64 -14.79
C ASP A 87 -3.48 3.45 -14.81
N ALA A 88 -3.96 2.44 -14.07
CA ALA A 88 -5.38 2.14 -13.91
C ALA A 88 -5.93 2.77 -12.63
N GLU A 89 -7.16 3.26 -12.72
CA GLU A 89 -7.94 3.78 -11.60
C GLU A 89 -9.37 3.22 -11.63
N GLY A 90 -10.02 3.20 -10.48
CA GLY A 90 -11.40 2.74 -10.36
C GLY A 90 -11.88 2.67 -8.92
N THR A 91 -13.16 2.33 -8.76
CA THR A 91 -13.77 2.07 -7.46
C THR A 91 -14.30 0.64 -7.43
N VAL A 92 -13.99 -0.07 -6.36
CA VAL A 92 -14.48 -1.42 -6.11
C VAL A 92 -15.22 -1.49 -4.79
N ASN A 93 -16.40 -2.12 -4.79
CA ASN A 93 -17.09 -2.45 -3.56
C ASN A 93 -16.56 -3.79 -3.05
N LEU A 94 -15.79 -3.74 -1.97
CA LEU A 94 -15.13 -4.91 -1.38
C LEU A 94 -16.13 -6.01 -0.94
N PHE A 95 -17.37 -5.65 -0.58
CA PHE A 95 -18.42 -6.63 -0.29
C PHE A 95 -18.84 -7.47 -1.49
N SER A 96 -18.73 -6.92 -2.71
CA SER A 96 -19.01 -7.67 -3.93
C SER A 96 -17.92 -8.68 -4.27
N LEU A 97 -16.79 -8.65 -3.57
CA LEU A 97 -15.64 -9.52 -3.76
C LEU A 97 -15.60 -10.71 -2.80
N ILE A 98 -16.60 -10.88 -1.93
CA ILE A 98 -16.67 -12.05 -1.04
C ILE A 98 -16.86 -13.30 -1.90
N ASN A 99 -15.82 -14.14 -1.97
CA ASN A 99 -15.72 -15.30 -2.88
C ASN A 99 -15.70 -14.95 -4.37
N MET A 100 -15.53 -13.66 -4.71
CA MET A 100 -15.45 -13.20 -6.08
C MET A 100 -14.12 -12.48 -6.30
N THR A 101 -13.71 -12.38 -7.55
CA THR A 101 -12.55 -11.59 -7.95
C THR A 101 -12.95 -10.58 -9.00
N GLN A 102 -12.45 -9.36 -8.91
CA GLN A 102 -12.62 -8.33 -9.93
C GLN A 102 -11.29 -8.00 -10.59
N THR A 103 -11.27 -7.92 -11.92
CA THR A 103 -10.11 -7.44 -12.68
C THR A 103 -10.02 -5.93 -12.59
N LEU A 104 -8.94 -5.42 -11.99
CA LEU A 104 -8.68 -3.99 -11.81
C LEU A 104 -8.00 -3.37 -13.02
N ALA A 105 -7.09 -4.11 -13.64
CA ALA A 105 -6.26 -3.63 -14.73
C ALA A 105 -5.69 -4.80 -15.56
N THR A 106 -5.19 -4.48 -16.75
CA THR A 106 -4.52 -5.43 -17.63
C THR A 106 -3.36 -4.74 -18.33
N VAL A 107 -2.21 -5.40 -18.39
CA VAL A 107 -0.97 -4.88 -19.00
C VAL A 107 -0.28 -5.97 -19.79
N THR A 108 0.61 -5.60 -20.71
CA THR A 108 1.45 -6.57 -21.41
C THR A 108 2.79 -6.70 -20.70
N VAL A 109 3.16 -7.92 -20.31
CA VAL A 109 4.42 -8.22 -19.63
C VAL A 109 5.20 -9.23 -20.49
N PRO A 110 6.51 -9.05 -20.73
CA PRO A 110 7.31 -10.02 -21.48
C PRO A 110 7.26 -11.43 -20.89
N ILE A 111 7.14 -12.45 -21.75
CA ILE A 111 7.20 -13.86 -21.33
C ILE A 111 8.59 -14.19 -20.75
N ASN A 112 8.62 -15.13 -19.80
CA ASN A 112 9.79 -15.52 -19.00
C ASN A 112 10.31 -14.44 -18.04
N SER A 113 9.55 -13.37 -17.84
CA SER A 113 9.77 -12.43 -16.74
C SER A 113 9.20 -12.97 -15.43
N THR A 114 9.51 -12.29 -14.33
CA THR A 114 8.93 -12.54 -13.02
C THR A 114 8.28 -11.27 -12.49
N VAL A 115 7.01 -11.34 -12.11
CA VAL A 115 6.32 -10.29 -11.34
C VAL A 115 6.41 -10.64 -9.87
N ASP A 116 7.26 -9.97 -9.10
CA ASP A 116 7.48 -10.26 -7.68
C ASP A 116 6.75 -9.28 -6.75
N LYS A 117 6.23 -8.15 -7.25
CA LYS A 117 5.42 -7.19 -6.47
C LYS A 117 4.33 -6.55 -7.30
N VAL A 118 3.24 -6.20 -6.63
CA VAL A 118 2.20 -5.31 -7.14
C VAL A 118 2.08 -4.12 -6.21
N GLN A 119 1.93 -2.93 -6.79
CA GLN A 119 1.65 -1.70 -6.08
C GLN A 119 0.34 -1.09 -6.56
N PHE A 120 -0.42 -0.48 -5.66
CA PHE A 120 -1.48 0.47 -6.00
C PHE A 120 -1.66 1.49 -4.87
N SER A 121 -2.22 2.64 -5.22
CA SER A 121 -2.56 3.71 -4.27
C SER A 121 -4.04 3.64 -3.90
N ILE A 122 -4.36 4.00 -2.66
CA ILE A 122 -5.71 4.15 -2.12
C ILE A 122 -6.04 5.63 -2.11
N ALA A 123 -6.85 6.07 -3.07
CA ALA A 123 -7.24 7.47 -3.21
C ALA A 123 -8.36 7.85 -2.24
N ASN A 124 -9.32 6.95 -2.02
CA ASN A 124 -10.44 7.18 -1.12
C ASN A 124 -11.03 5.86 -0.62
N VAL A 125 -11.59 5.87 0.59
CA VAL A 125 -12.36 4.74 1.15
C VAL A 125 -13.61 5.27 1.82
N THR A 126 -14.77 4.69 1.49
CA THR A 126 -16.04 5.00 2.16
C THR A 126 -16.72 3.72 2.62
N ALA A 127 -17.43 3.79 3.75
CA ALA A 127 -18.23 2.70 4.27
C ALA A 127 -19.67 3.17 4.52
N VAL A 128 -20.65 2.32 4.22
CA VAL A 128 -22.05 2.55 4.62
C VAL A 128 -22.35 1.65 5.80
N ILE A 129 -22.68 2.23 6.95
CA ILE A 129 -22.90 1.53 8.21
C ILE A 129 -24.19 2.06 8.84
N ASN A 130 -25.17 1.18 9.07
CA ASN A 130 -26.51 1.55 9.55
C ASN A 130 -27.14 2.67 8.69
N ASP A 131 -27.04 2.54 7.36
CA ASP A 131 -27.54 3.48 6.35
C ASP A 131 -26.88 4.87 6.34
N GLU A 132 -25.80 5.06 7.09
CA GLU A 132 -25.00 6.29 7.07
C GLU A 132 -23.65 6.07 6.38
N THR A 133 -23.23 7.03 5.55
CA THR A 133 -21.94 7.00 4.85
C THR A 133 -20.86 7.66 5.69
N TYR A 134 -19.76 6.94 5.90
CA TYR A 134 -18.59 7.39 6.63
C TYR A 134 -17.35 7.44 5.72
N ASP A 135 -16.56 8.49 5.87
CA ASP A 135 -15.21 8.53 5.34
C ASP A 135 -14.30 7.62 6.18
N VAL A 136 -13.50 6.82 5.51
CA VAL A 136 -12.61 5.84 6.13
C VAL A 136 -11.17 6.21 5.81
N THR A 137 -10.32 6.19 6.83
CA THR A 137 -8.89 6.46 6.65
C THR A 137 -8.14 5.18 6.39
N ALA A 138 -7.43 5.11 5.27
CA ALA A 138 -6.50 4.02 5.03
C ALA A 138 -5.28 4.13 5.96
N LEU A 139 -4.81 3.00 6.48
CA LEU A 139 -3.59 2.97 7.28
C LEU A 139 -2.35 3.43 6.48
N SER A 140 -2.34 3.10 5.19
CA SER A 140 -1.31 3.47 4.21
C SER A 140 -1.99 3.95 2.93
N GLU A 141 -1.47 5.01 2.32
CA GLU A 141 -1.99 5.55 1.06
C GLU A 141 -1.46 4.76 -0.14
N THR A 142 -0.24 4.23 -0.05
CA THR A 142 0.31 3.32 -1.06
C THR A 142 0.49 1.94 -0.49
N PHE A 143 0.08 0.94 -1.25
CA PHE A 143 0.11 -0.45 -0.84
C PHE A 143 0.97 -1.26 -1.81
N VAL A 144 1.90 -2.03 -1.26
CA VAL A 144 2.82 -2.89 -2.03
C VAL A 144 2.74 -4.29 -1.47
N VAL A 145 2.34 -5.24 -2.30
CA VAL A 145 2.17 -6.65 -1.96
C VAL A 145 3.22 -7.46 -2.70
N LYS A 146 3.89 -8.37 -1.99
CA LYS A 146 4.77 -9.35 -2.64
C LYS A 146 3.94 -10.44 -3.32
N VAL A 147 4.38 -10.84 -4.50
CA VAL A 147 3.80 -11.94 -5.27
C VAL A 147 4.67 -13.17 -5.09
N VAL A 148 4.06 -14.26 -4.61
CA VAL A 148 4.76 -15.54 -4.45
C VAL A 148 4.75 -16.31 -5.78
N ASN A 149 5.92 -16.79 -6.22
CA ASN A 149 6.11 -17.53 -7.48
C ASN A 149 5.64 -16.76 -8.72
N GLY A 150 6.22 -15.57 -8.91
CA GLY A 150 5.88 -14.55 -9.91
C GLY A 150 6.06 -14.87 -11.41
N ALA A 151 6.35 -16.11 -11.80
CA ALA A 151 6.83 -16.40 -13.15
C ALA A 151 5.73 -16.23 -14.23
N VAL A 152 6.02 -15.44 -15.26
CA VAL A 152 5.11 -15.17 -16.39
C VAL A 152 5.43 -16.14 -17.52
N ASN A 153 4.83 -17.33 -17.48
CA ASN A 153 5.15 -18.44 -18.39
C ASN A 153 4.05 -18.75 -19.41
N LYS A 154 2.96 -17.97 -19.41
CA LYS A 154 1.80 -18.14 -20.30
C LYS A 154 1.54 -16.85 -21.05
N THR A 155 0.96 -16.97 -22.25
CA THR A 155 0.49 -15.83 -23.05
C THR A 155 -0.64 -15.06 -22.36
N LEU A 156 -1.31 -15.70 -21.40
CA LEU A 156 -2.40 -15.15 -20.61
C LEU A 156 -2.23 -15.59 -19.16
N SER A 157 -1.96 -14.64 -18.27
CA SER A 157 -1.77 -14.86 -16.85
C SER A 157 -2.16 -13.61 -16.06
N GLY A 158 -2.00 -13.63 -14.75
CA GLY A 158 -2.25 -12.46 -13.93
C GLY A 158 -1.79 -12.65 -12.50
N VAL A 159 -2.10 -11.67 -11.69
CA VAL A 159 -1.92 -11.69 -10.24
C VAL A 159 -3.28 -11.55 -9.58
N LEU A 160 -3.54 -12.42 -8.62
CA LEU A 160 -4.69 -12.34 -7.73
C LEU A 160 -4.22 -11.85 -6.38
N ILE A 161 -4.73 -10.69 -5.96
CA ILE A 161 -4.49 -10.06 -4.66
C ILE A 161 -5.67 -10.37 -3.76
N ASP A 162 -5.44 -10.99 -2.61
CA ASP A 162 -6.41 -11.09 -1.52
C ASP A 162 -6.14 -9.96 -0.54
N PHE A 163 -7.05 -8.98 -0.44
CA PHE A 163 -6.79 -7.73 0.27
C PHE A 163 -7.11 -7.76 1.78
N ASN A 164 -8.05 -8.63 2.17
CA ASN A 164 -8.48 -8.97 3.54
C ASN A 164 -8.31 -7.85 4.59
N PRO A 165 -8.90 -6.65 4.41
CA PRO A 165 -8.73 -5.56 5.34
C PRO A 165 -9.63 -5.76 6.57
N THR A 166 -9.24 -5.13 7.67
CA THR A 166 -10.09 -4.95 8.85
C THR A 166 -10.50 -3.49 8.97
N LEU A 167 -11.80 -3.21 8.96
CA LEU A 167 -12.36 -1.90 9.24
C LEU A 167 -12.47 -1.71 10.76
N VAL A 168 -11.59 -0.89 11.32
CA VAL A 168 -11.54 -0.60 12.75
C VAL A 168 -12.43 0.59 13.07
N GLN A 169 -13.34 0.40 14.02
CA GLN A 169 -14.18 1.45 14.60
C GLN A 169 -13.51 2.01 15.85
N ILE A 170 -13.29 3.32 15.87
CA ILE A 170 -12.76 4.08 17.00
C ILE A 170 -13.88 4.96 17.54
N GLN A 171 -14.18 4.80 18.83
CA GLN A 171 -15.21 5.57 19.50
C GLN A 171 -14.61 6.79 20.18
N ALA A 172 -15.14 7.97 19.86
CA ALA A 172 -14.81 9.23 20.50
C ALA A 172 -16.08 9.96 20.96
N THR A 173 -15.91 11.13 21.57
CA THR A 173 -17.01 12.04 21.91
C THR A 173 -16.76 13.42 21.32
N ASP A 174 -17.81 14.01 20.75
CA ASP A 174 -17.77 15.39 20.25
C ASP A 174 -17.87 16.42 21.39
N GLU A 175 -17.83 17.71 21.04
CA GLU A 175 -17.94 18.81 22.01
C GLU A 175 -19.26 18.78 22.83
N ASN A 176 -20.30 18.09 22.35
CA ASN A 176 -21.62 17.97 22.99
C ASN A 176 -21.78 16.69 23.81
N ASP A 177 -20.74 15.88 23.96
CA ASP A 177 -20.75 14.58 24.64
C ASP A 177 -21.54 13.49 23.86
N ALA A 178 -21.82 13.74 22.58
CA ALA A 178 -22.38 12.74 21.69
C ALA A 178 -21.26 11.80 21.21
N ILE A 179 -21.60 10.52 21.04
CA ILE A 179 -20.66 9.52 20.54
C ILE A 179 -20.44 9.78 19.05
N VAL A 180 -19.18 9.83 18.64
CA VAL A 180 -18.76 9.91 17.23
C VAL A 180 -17.87 8.72 16.92
N PHE A 181 -18.03 8.17 15.72
CA PHE A 181 -17.24 7.06 15.23
C PHE A 181 -16.27 7.50 14.15
N TYR A 182 -15.02 7.11 14.30
CA TYR A 182 -14.00 7.21 13.27
C TYR A 182 -13.68 5.82 12.76
N TYR A 183 -13.46 5.69 11.46
CA TYR A 183 -13.18 4.41 10.83
C TYR A 183 -11.81 4.41 10.17
N VAL A 184 -11.05 3.35 10.40
CA VAL A 184 -9.72 3.15 9.82
C VAL A 184 -9.67 1.80 9.12
N LEU A 185 -9.29 1.80 7.84
CA LEU A 185 -9.06 0.59 7.07
C LEU A 185 -7.63 0.10 7.32
N VAL A 186 -7.51 -1.05 7.96
CA VAL A 186 -6.23 -1.70 8.28
C VAL A 186 -6.04 -2.87 7.31
N PRO A 187 -5.20 -2.75 6.27
CA PRO A 187 -5.06 -3.78 5.25
C PRO A 187 -4.23 -4.97 5.73
N SER A 188 -4.52 -6.15 5.17
CA SER A 188 -3.70 -7.36 5.30
C SER A 188 -3.81 -8.13 3.99
N ALA A 189 -2.78 -8.14 3.16
CA ALA A 189 -2.94 -8.69 1.81
C ALA A 189 -1.79 -9.58 1.38
N ASN A 190 -2.14 -10.60 0.60
CA ASN A 190 -1.18 -11.46 -0.08
C ASN A 190 -1.53 -11.55 -1.57
N ALA A 191 -0.59 -12.04 -2.38
CA ALA A 191 -0.78 -12.16 -3.80
C ALA A 191 -0.13 -13.42 -4.38
N ILE A 192 -0.82 -14.00 -5.38
CA ILE A 192 -0.35 -15.18 -6.13
C ILE A 192 -0.49 -14.94 -7.63
N ILE A 193 0.34 -15.60 -8.42
CA ILE A 193 0.16 -15.69 -9.87
C ILE A 193 -1.00 -16.62 -10.22
N VAL A 194 -1.78 -16.27 -11.25
CA VAL A 194 -2.82 -17.10 -11.84
C VAL A 194 -2.55 -17.30 -13.33
N ASP A 195 -2.41 -18.57 -13.75
CA ASP A 195 -2.01 -18.93 -15.11
C ASP A 195 -3.16 -19.43 -15.98
N GLU A 196 -4.33 -19.66 -15.38
CA GLU A 196 -5.52 -20.22 -16.04
C GLU A 196 -6.65 -19.20 -16.07
N ILE A 197 -6.36 -18.01 -16.60
CA ILE A 197 -7.39 -17.01 -16.86
C ILE A 197 -7.82 -17.07 -18.34
N THR A 198 -9.04 -16.64 -18.61
CA THR A 198 -9.66 -16.57 -19.92
C THR A 198 -9.64 -15.14 -20.45
N SER A 199 -9.75 -14.96 -21.76
CA SER A 199 -9.80 -13.62 -22.37
C SER A 199 -10.99 -12.76 -21.90
N ALA A 200 -12.04 -13.38 -21.35
CA ALA A 200 -13.13 -12.64 -20.71
C ALA A 200 -12.69 -12.04 -19.37
N GLN A 201 -11.88 -12.76 -18.61
CA GLN A 201 -11.39 -12.36 -17.29
C GLN A 201 -10.35 -11.23 -17.35
N THR A 202 -9.73 -10.98 -18.50
CA THR A 202 -8.80 -9.85 -18.67
C THR A 202 -9.48 -8.52 -18.95
N ARG A 203 -10.81 -8.49 -19.04
CA ARG A 203 -11.55 -7.23 -19.18
C ARG A 203 -11.67 -6.56 -17.82
N VAL A 204 -11.20 -5.32 -17.71
CA VAL A 204 -11.33 -4.50 -16.50
C VAL A 204 -12.79 -4.41 -16.06
N GLY A 205 -13.03 -4.55 -14.77
CA GLY A 205 -14.36 -4.58 -14.16
C GLY A 205 -15.06 -5.94 -14.21
N THR A 206 -14.48 -6.95 -14.84
CA THR A 206 -15.07 -8.30 -14.86
C THR A 206 -15.02 -8.91 -13.47
N ILE A 207 -16.17 -9.37 -12.98
CA ILE A 207 -16.33 -10.05 -11.70
C ILE A 207 -16.62 -11.54 -11.97
N ILE A 208 -15.87 -12.42 -11.33
CA ILE A 208 -15.99 -13.88 -11.44
C ILE A 208 -15.88 -14.52 -10.06
N GLU A 209 -16.32 -15.77 -9.93
CA GLU A 209 -16.07 -16.55 -8.72
C GLU A 209 -14.59 -16.95 -8.62
N ILE A 210 -14.02 -16.90 -7.42
CA ILE A 210 -12.67 -17.42 -7.19
C ILE A 210 -12.67 -18.95 -7.25
N GLY A 211 -11.84 -19.51 -8.12
CA GLY A 211 -11.65 -20.96 -8.20
C GLY A 211 -10.98 -21.53 -6.94
N GLU A 212 -11.39 -22.74 -6.53
CA GLU A 212 -10.90 -23.39 -5.30
C GLU A 212 -9.37 -23.56 -5.28
N HIS A 213 -8.77 -23.84 -6.43
CA HIS A 213 -7.31 -23.95 -6.54
C HIS A 213 -6.59 -22.64 -6.13
N ASN A 214 -7.10 -21.50 -6.57
CA ASN A 214 -6.53 -20.20 -6.23
C ASN A 214 -6.76 -19.83 -4.76
N ARG A 215 -7.93 -20.18 -4.21
CA ARG A 215 -8.25 -20.00 -2.79
C ARG A 215 -7.26 -20.75 -1.90
N VAL A 216 -6.99 -22.02 -2.19
CA VAL A 216 -6.02 -22.83 -1.45
C VAL A 216 -4.62 -22.22 -1.50
N ARG A 217 -4.22 -21.69 -2.67
CA ARG A 217 -2.91 -21.05 -2.84
C ARG A 217 -2.76 -19.75 -2.07
N LEU A 218 -3.80 -18.91 -2.00
CA LEU A 218 -3.82 -17.69 -1.17
C LEU A 218 -3.71 -18.05 0.32
N ASN A 219 -4.53 -19.00 0.78
CA ASN A 219 -4.50 -19.47 2.17
C ASN A 219 -3.12 -19.97 2.57
N ARG A 220 -2.42 -20.68 1.68
CA ARG A 220 -1.06 -21.15 1.94
C ARG A 220 -0.07 -20.01 2.16
N VAL A 221 -0.16 -18.90 1.42
CA VAL A 221 0.73 -17.73 1.65
C VAL A 221 0.49 -17.15 3.03
N GLN A 222 -0.78 -17.04 3.43
CA GLN A 222 -1.14 -16.57 4.77
C GLN A 222 -0.65 -17.53 5.86
N GLU A 223 -0.78 -18.84 5.68
CA GLU A 223 -0.26 -19.84 6.60
C GLU A 223 1.28 -19.78 6.73
N GLU A 224 1.99 -19.57 5.62
CA GLU A 224 3.44 -19.39 5.60
C GLU A 224 3.85 -18.12 6.38
N PHE A 225 3.13 -17.00 6.23
CA PHE A 225 3.34 -15.81 7.05
C PHE A 225 3.12 -16.11 8.54
N ASN A 226 1.99 -16.74 8.88
CA ASN A 226 1.60 -17.04 10.26
C ASN A 226 2.54 -18.06 10.94
N LYS A 227 3.29 -18.84 10.15
CA LYS A 227 4.31 -19.76 10.67
C LYS A 227 5.67 -19.09 10.84
N ASN A 228 6.03 -18.18 9.92
CA ASN A 228 7.39 -17.68 9.79
C ASN A 228 7.60 -16.33 10.48
N VAL A 229 6.59 -15.45 10.53
CA VAL A 229 6.68 -14.16 11.22
C VAL A 229 6.15 -14.30 12.63
N THR A 230 6.95 -13.96 13.64
CA THR A 230 6.57 -14.05 15.05
C THR A 230 6.78 -12.73 15.78
N ILE A 231 5.91 -12.45 16.76
CA ILE A 231 6.14 -11.42 17.77
C ILE A 231 6.97 -12.07 18.88
N VAL A 232 8.26 -11.75 18.93
CA VAL A 232 9.22 -12.33 19.89
C VAL A 232 9.00 -11.78 21.29
N SER A 233 8.70 -10.48 21.38
CA SER A 233 8.41 -9.80 22.63
C SER A 233 7.58 -8.55 22.38
N ALA A 234 6.73 -8.21 23.34
CA ALA A 234 6.05 -6.93 23.37
C ALA A 234 6.02 -6.38 24.79
N THR A 235 6.17 -5.05 24.93
CA THR A 235 6.02 -4.34 26.19
C THR A 235 5.03 -3.20 26.01
N LEU A 236 4.13 -3.04 26.98
CA LEU A 236 3.19 -1.93 27.04
C LEU A 236 3.33 -1.26 28.41
N THR A 237 3.73 0.01 28.40
CA THR A 237 3.97 0.80 29.60
C THR A 237 3.06 2.03 29.62
N VAL A 238 2.69 2.43 30.83
CA VAL A 238 1.84 3.59 31.09
C VAL A 238 2.54 4.48 32.11
N ASN A 239 2.87 5.71 31.71
CA ASN A 239 3.42 6.73 32.60
C ASN A 239 2.60 8.02 32.44
N GLY A 240 1.71 8.29 33.40
CA GLY A 240 0.72 9.37 33.27
C GLY A 240 -0.18 9.16 32.04
N ASN A 241 -0.12 10.09 31.08
CA ASN A 241 -0.86 10.01 29.81
C ASN A 241 -0.02 9.44 28.66
N THR A 242 1.26 9.16 28.88
CA THR A 242 2.18 8.62 27.88
C THR A 242 2.06 7.11 27.83
N THR A 243 2.02 6.59 26.61
CA THR A 243 2.02 5.14 26.35
C THR A 243 3.34 4.77 25.70
N GLY A 244 4.06 3.84 26.31
CA GLY A 244 5.20 3.18 25.68
C GLY A 244 4.76 1.83 25.13
N LEU A 245 4.81 1.66 23.81
CA LEU A 245 4.59 0.38 23.14
C LEU A 245 5.86 -0.01 22.40
N SER A 246 6.38 -1.20 22.67
CA SER A 246 7.51 -1.77 21.94
C SER A 246 7.14 -3.19 21.51
N VAL A 247 7.31 -3.51 20.24
CA VAL A 247 6.98 -4.82 19.66
C VAL A 247 8.13 -5.29 18.81
N THR A 248 8.77 -6.39 19.19
CA THR A 248 9.87 -7.01 18.45
C THR A 248 9.34 -8.14 17.60
N LEU A 249 9.56 -8.02 16.30
CA LEU A 249 9.17 -8.98 15.28
C LEU A 249 10.40 -9.74 14.81
N LYS A 250 10.22 -10.99 14.39
CA LYS A 250 11.26 -11.79 13.73
C LYS A 250 10.66 -12.59 12.59
N ASN A 251 11.40 -12.66 11.49
CA ASN A 251 11.11 -13.59 10.40
C ASN A 251 12.02 -14.81 10.53
N GLU A 252 11.44 -15.94 10.91
CA GLU A 252 12.10 -17.23 11.05
C GLU A 252 12.05 -18.07 9.78
N GLY A 253 11.39 -17.57 8.73
CA GLY A 253 11.32 -18.21 7.43
C GLY A 253 12.47 -17.86 6.50
N ASP A 254 12.36 -18.36 5.27
CA ASP A 254 13.27 -18.16 4.14
C ASP A 254 12.73 -17.19 3.08
N ILE A 255 11.56 -16.61 3.34
CA ILE A 255 10.87 -15.67 2.46
C ILE A 255 10.76 -14.31 3.15
N THR A 256 11.12 -13.23 2.45
CA THR A 256 10.85 -11.85 2.91
C THR A 256 9.35 -11.57 2.99
N PHE A 257 8.89 -10.95 4.08
CA PHE A 257 7.51 -10.50 4.26
C PHE A 257 7.42 -8.98 4.46
N ARG A 258 6.23 -8.42 4.20
CA ARG A 258 5.90 -7.03 4.50
C ARG A 258 4.91 -6.93 5.66
N ILE A 259 5.14 -5.94 6.53
CA ILE A 259 4.28 -5.57 7.64
C ILE A 259 3.77 -4.16 7.38
N PHE A 260 2.45 -3.98 7.39
CA PHE A 260 1.80 -2.69 7.13
C PHE A 260 1.51 -1.92 8.43
N GLY A 261 1.28 -2.65 9.52
CA GLY A 261 0.74 -2.06 10.73
C GLY A 261 0.59 -3.04 11.86
N LEU A 262 0.06 -2.52 12.95
CA LEU A 262 -0.54 -3.34 13.99
C LEU A 262 -1.75 -2.62 14.58
N THR A 263 -2.54 -3.36 15.34
CA THR A 263 -3.61 -2.80 16.15
C THR A 263 -3.42 -3.18 17.61
N LEU A 264 -3.78 -2.28 18.52
CA LEU A 264 -3.79 -2.51 19.96
C LEU A 264 -5.24 -2.51 20.43
N HIS A 265 -5.75 -3.69 20.81
CA HIS A 265 -7.12 -3.87 21.28
C HIS A 265 -7.16 -4.07 22.79
N GLY A 266 -8.05 -3.35 23.47
CA GLY A 266 -8.30 -3.49 24.90
C GLY A 266 -9.16 -2.37 25.45
N GLU A 267 -9.26 -2.27 26.78
CA GLU A 267 -9.99 -1.20 27.46
C GLU A 267 -9.06 -0.01 27.73
N PHE A 268 -9.44 1.21 27.33
CA PHE A 268 -8.61 2.41 27.52
C PHE A 268 -9.33 3.45 28.38
N ASN A 269 -8.55 4.26 29.11
CA ASN A 269 -9.03 5.54 29.61
C ASN A 269 -8.98 6.56 28.46
N SER A 270 -10.14 7.05 28.07
CA SER A 270 -10.33 8.09 27.05
C SER A 270 -10.58 9.42 27.77
N THR A 271 -9.66 10.38 27.65
CA THR A 271 -9.78 11.72 28.22
C THR A 271 -10.14 12.71 27.14
N GLN A 272 -11.30 13.37 27.29
CA GLN A 272 -11.71 14.47 26.43
C GLN A 272 -11.35 15.81 27.07
N ASN A 273 -10.75 16.70 26.28
CA ASN A 273 -10.39 18.05 26.69
C ASN A 273 -11.38 19.05 26.08
N ARG A 274 -12.16 19.72 26.91
CA ARG A 274 -13.14 20.73 26.45
C ARG A 274 -12.83 22.10 27.00
N TRP A 275 -12.73 23.09 26.13
CA TRP A 275 -12.68 24.49 26.52
C TRP A 275 -14.09 25.00 26.80
N LYS A 276 -14.36 25.42 28.03
CA LYS A 276 -15.61 26.08 28.42
C LYS A 276 -15.35 27.54 28.78
N LEU A 277 -16.19 28.42 28.27
CA LEU A 277 -16.23 29.81 28.73
C LEU A 277 -16.85 29.82 30.13
N SER A 278 -16.06 30.19 31.13
CA SER A 278 -16.53 30.47 32.48
C SER A 278 -16.49 31.98 32.69
N GLY A 279 -17.28 32.52 33.64
CA GLY A 279 -17.41 33.97 33.86
C GLY A 279 -16.11 34.74 34.17
N HIS A 280 -14.95 34.07 34.24
CA HIS A 280 -13.62 34.65 34.40
C HIS A 280 -12.61 34.19 33.31
N GLY A 281 -13.09 33.67 32.17
CA GLY A 281 -12.26 33.22 31.05
C GLY A 281 -12.47 31.76 30.66
N TRP A 282 -11.70 31.30 29.68
CA TRP A 282 -11.73 29.92 29.20
C TRP A 282 -11.07 28.98 30.23
N ARG A 283 -11.77 27.89 30.58
CA ARG A 283 -11.24 26.80 31.41
C ARG A 283 -11.32 25.48 30.64
N MET A 284 -10.31 24.64 30.82
CA MET A 284 -10.32 23.28 30.27
C MET A 284 -11.00 22.33 31.27
N GLU A 285 -12.01 21.60 30.82
CA GLU A 285 -12.65 20.50 31.54
C GLU A 285 -12.13 19.18 30.97
N HIS A 286 -11.73 18.27 31.85
CA HIS A 286 -11.32 16.91 31.49
C HIS A 286 -12.43 15.93 31.85
N ARG A 287 -12.83 15.10 30.89
CA ARG A 287 -13.77 14.00 31.13
C ARG A 287 -13.11 12.69 30.78
N ILE A 288 -13.08 11.75 31.73
CA ILE A 288 -12.50 10.43 31.54
C ILE A 288 -13.64 9.43 31.39
N LYS A 289 -13.61 8.66 30.30
CA LYS A 289 -14.52 7.54 30.05
C LYS A 289 -13.70 6.29 29.72
N ARG A 290 -14.27 5.11 29.96
CA ARG A 290 -13.64 3.84 29.65
C ARG A 290 -14.37 3.15 28.52
N TYR A 291 -13.62 2.72 27.51
CA TYR A 291 -14.16 2.01 26.36
C TYR A 291 -13.21 0.93 25.93
N GLN A 292 -13.77 -0.23 25.55
CA GLN A 292 -13.06 -1.17 24.72
C GLN A 292 -12.97 -0.60 23.30
N GLN A 293 -11.76 -0.53 22.78
CA GLN A 293 -11.51 -0.03 21.45
C GLN A 293 -10.23 -0.62 20.88
N THR A 294 -10.05 -0.43 19.59
CA THR A 294 -8.88 -0.88 18.85
C THR A 294 -8.18 0.35 18.30
N ILE A 295 -6.92 0.56 18.69
CA ILE A 295 -6.11 1.67 18.18
C ILE A 295 -5.19 1.13 17.09
N PRO A 296 -5.37 1.54 15.82
CA PRO A 296 -4.48 1.15 14.74
C PRO A 296 -3.22 2.00 14.76
N PHE A 297 -2.08 1.34 14.52
CA PHE A 297 -0.78 1.98 14.35
C PHE A 297 -0.24 1.64 12.97
N ARG A 298 0.11 2.68 12.23
CA ARG A 298 0.84 2.57 10.96
C ARG A 298 2.34 2.49 11.27
N VAL A 299 3.09 1.72 10.49
CA VAL A 299 4.54 1.61 10.64
C VAL A 299 5.26 2.63 9.76
N ASN A 300 6.18 3.39 10.33
CA ASN A 300 7.13 4.21 9.57
C ASN A 300 8.54 3.81 10.02
N ASP A 301 9.20 3.00 9.20
CA ASP A 301 10.44 2.30 9.53
C ASP A 301 10.31 1.47 10.82
N THR A 302 10.80 2.00 11.94
CA THR A 302 10.76 1.38 13.28
C THR A 302 9.83 2.12 14.25
N SER A 303 9.20 3.20 13.79
CA SER A 303 8.25 3.99 14.58
C SER A 303 6.82 3.57 14.29
N LEU A 304 6.02 3.46 15.35
CA LEU A 304 4.58 3.24 15.30
C LEU A 304 3.89 4.58 15.45
N ILE A 305 2.91 4.85 14.60
CA ILE A 305 2.16 6.10 14.65
C ILE A 305 0.67 5.78 14.71
N PRO A 306 -0.05 6.21 15.76
CA PRO A 306 -1.47 5.95 15.87
C PRO A 306 -2.24 6.70 14.77
N VAL A 307 -3.22 6.03 14.17
CA VAL A 307 -4.06 6.60 13.11
C VAL A 307 -5.48 6.79 13.61
N TYR A 308 -6.05 7.96 13.34
CA TYR A 308 -7.35 8.36 13.83
C TYR A 308 -8.22 9.00 12.75
N GLY A 309 -8.93 8.20 11.96
CA GLY A 309 -9.97 8.69 11.04
C GLY A 309 -9.54 9.87 10.12
N ALA A 310 -10.53 10.40 9.39
CA ALA A 310 -10.29 11.24 8.21
C ALA A 310 -9.62 12.60 8.51
N PHE A 311 -9.62 13.04 9.77
CA PHE A 311 -9.12 14.36 10.16
C PHE A 311 -7.66 14.38 10.60
N TRP A 312 -6.98 13.23 10.60
CA TRP A 312 -5.61 13.14 11.07
C TRP A 312 -4.59 13.40 9.95
N LYS A 313 -4.01 14.60 9.95
CA LYS A 313 -2.80 14.94 9.20
C LYS A 313 -1.79 15.56 10.16
N PRO A 314 -0.90 14.79 10.78
CA PRO A 314 0.16 15.38 11.59
C PRO A 314 1.01 16.28 10.69
N ALA A 315 1.24 17.51 11.14
CA ALA A 315 2.06 18.48 10.42
C ALA A 315 3.45 17.88 10.14
N GLY A 316 3.84 17.79 8.87
CA GLY A 316 5.18 17.36 8.46
C GLY A 316 5.36 15.90 8.08
N TYR A 317 4.28 15.09 7.98
CA TYR A 317 4.41 13.71 7.50
C TYR A 317 4.31 13.63 5.97
N VAL A 318 5.38 13.12 5.35
CA VAL A 318 5.59 13.11 3.89
C VAL A 318 5.76 11.68 3.34
N ASN A 319 5.67 10.63 4.18
CA ASN A 319 5.80 9.25 3.69
C ASN A 319 4.43 8.60 3.43
N PRO A 320 4.01 8.43 2.16
CA PRO A 320 2.78 7.71 1.81
C PRO A 320 2.91 6.20 1.99
N PHE A 321 4.15 5.69 2.12
CA PHE A 321 4.44 4.29 2.38
C PHE A 321 4.47 4.03 3.89
N SER A 322 3.58 3.17 4.36
CA SER A 322 3.61 2.67 5.72
C SER A 322 3.81 1.17 5.73
N SER A 323 5.06 0.73 5.57
CA SER A 323 5.41 -0.68 5.73
C SER A 323 6.85 -0.88 6.16
N VAL A 324 7.12 -1.97 6.86
CA VAL A 324 8.47 -2.50 7.09
C VAL A 324 8.64 -3.81 6.35
N THR A 325 9.77 -3.97 5.67
CA THR A 325 10.16 -5.23 5.03
C THR A 325 11.00 -6.03 6.02
N LEU A 326 10.65 -7.30 6.22
CA LEU A 326 11.34 -8.20 7.14
C LEU A 326 11.95 -9.37 6.37
N ASN A 327 13.27 -9.32 6.17
CA ASN A 327 14.00 -10.35 5.43
C ASN A 327 14.18 -11.64 6.26
N PRO A 328 14.52 -12.76 5.60
CA PRO A 328 14.81 -14.01 6.30
C PRO A 328 15.84 -13.84 7.43
N GLY A 329 15.51 -14.30 8.63
CA GLY A 329 16.35 -14.20 9.83
C GLY A 329 16.42 -12.80 10.46
N GLU A 330 15.79 -11.79 9.86
CA GLU A 330 15.81 -10.42 10.36
C GLU A 330 14.89 -10.25 11.59
N SER A 331 15.28 -9.35 12.48
CA SER A 331 14.45 -8.90 13.59
C SER A 331 14.35 -7.39 13.60
N VAL A 332 13.15 -6.86 13.84
CA VAL A 332 12.90 -5.41 13.92
C VAL A 332 12.10 -5.11 15.18
N THR A 333 12.38 -3.99 15.82
CA THR A 333 11.57 -3.51 16.96
C THR A 333 10.83 -2.25 16.55
N LEU A 334 9.50 -2.32 16.66
CA LEU A 334 8.59 -1.23 16.38
C LEU A 334 8.22 -0.53 17.68
N THR A 335 8.33 0.79 17.72
CA THR A 335 8.17 1.56 18.96
C THR A 335 7.25 2.75 18.83
N PHE A 336 6.45 2.99 19.86
CA PHE A 336 5.72 4.22 20.11
C PHE A 336 5.99 4.65 21.54
N ASN A 337 6.29 5.92 21.77
CA ASN A 337 6.48 6.47 23.11
C ASN A 337 5.99 7.91 23.16
N ASP A 338 4.66 8.07 23.21
CA ASP A 338 4.02 9.37 23.26
C ASP A 338 2.59 9.26 23.82
N VAL A 339 1.86 10.37 23.85
CA VAL A 339 0.42 10.40 24.11
C VAL A 339 -0.31 9.94 22.86
N ILE A 340 -1.18 8.93 23.01
CA ILE A 340 -2.05 8.53 21.91
C ILE A 340 -3.20 9.55 21.84
N ALA A 341 -3.19 10.42 20.84
CA ALA A 341 -4.05 11.60 20.81
C ALA A 341 -4.66 11.91 19.44
N LEU A 342 -5.91 12.38 19.46
CA LEU A 342 -6.59 13.01 18.33
C LEU A 342 -6.49 14.54 18.44
N TYR A 343 -5.93 15.16 17.42
CA TYR A 343 -5.84 16.60 17.27
C TYR A 343 -6.86 17.08 16.25
N THR A 344 -7.61 18.12 16.58
CA THR A 344 -8.54 18.77 15.66
C THR A 344 -8.20 20.26 15.56
N GLY A 345 -7.73 20.71 14.40
CA GLY A 345 -7.56 22.14 14.10
C GLY A 345 -6.27 22.78 14.63
N TRP A 346 -6.36 24.08 14.96
CA TRP A 346 -5.22 25.00 15.08
C TRP A 346 -4.65 25.09 16.50
N LYS A 347 -5.20 24.31 17.44
CA LYS A 347 -4.80 24.31 18.86
C LYS A 347 -3.77 23.21 19.10
N GLN A 348 -2.82 23.51 19.99
CA GLN A 348 -1.75 22.58 20.38
C GLN A 348 -2.24 21.47 21.33
N ASP A 349 -3.41 21.64 21.97
CA ASP A 349 -3.96 20.64 22.88
C ASP A 349 -4.78 19.59 22.12
N PRO A 350 -4.61 18.30 22.44
CA PRO A 350 -5.42 17.24 21.85
C PRO A 350 -6.87 17.36 22.32
N LEU A 351 -7.82 17.17 21.40
CA LEU A 351 -9.25 17.13 21.73
C LEU A 351 -9.56 15.90 22.59
N TRP A 352 -8.86 14.81 22.30
CA TRP A 352 -9.09 13.51 22.89
C TRP A 352 -7.78 12.74 23.01
N THR A 353 -7.53 12.14 24.17
CA THR A 353 -6.38 11.28 24.42
C THR A 353 -6.84 9.93 24.93
N VAL A 354 -6.08 8.89 24.61
CA VAL A 354 -6.30 7.54 25.12
C VAL A 354 -5.05 6.98 25.75
N THR A 355 -5.26 6.35 26.89
CA THR A 355 -4.19 5.77 27.69
C THR A 355 -4.60 4.37 28.11
N PRO A 356 -3.75 3.35 27.91
CA PRO A 356 -3.96 2.03 28.47
C PRO A 356 -4.11 2.11 30.00
N ILE A 357 -4.85 1.16 30.56
CA ILE A 357 -5.07 0.98 31.99
C ILE A 357 -4.03 -0.03 32.47
N ALA A 358 -3.13 0.41 33.35
CA ALA A 358 -2.15 -0.48 33.95
C ALA A 358 -2.82 -1.66 34.67
N GLY A 359 -2.25 -2.86 34.49
CA GLY A 359 -2.80 -4.13 34.97
C GLY A 359 -3.74 -4.83 33.98
N ASN A 360 -4.26 -4.13 32.96
CA ASN A 360 -5.12 -4.75 31.96
C ASN A 360 -4.30 -5.48 30.87
N ASN A 361 -4.91 -6.50 30.29
CA ASN A 361 -4.38 -7.20 29.12
C ASN A 361 -4.87 -6.54 27.83
N TYR A 362 -3.97 -6.48 26.86
CA TYR A 362 -4.22 -5.96 25.51
C TYR A 362 -3.80 -7.00 24.49
N THR A 363 -4.54 -7.05 23.38
CA THR A 363 -4.20 -7.87 22.24
C THR A 363 -3.57 -6.99 21.18
N ILE A 364 -2.31 -7.27 20.86
CA ILE A 364 -1.63 -6.74 19.67
C ILE A 364 -1.97 -7.66 18.51
N ARG A 365 -2.49 -7.11 17.41
CA ARG A 365 -2.64 -7.83 16.14
C ARG A 365 -1.76 -7.17 15.09
N LEU A 366 -0.72 -7.88 14.66
CA LEU A 366 0.16 -7.51 13.55
C LEU A 366 -0.57 -7.70 12.23
N MET A 367 -0.40 -6.77 11.29
CA MET A 367 -1.07 -6.76 9.99
C MET A 367 -0.02 -6.60 8.89
N GLY A 368 0.03 -7.55 7.97
CA GLY A 368 1.03 -7.63 6.90
C GLY A 368 0.51 -8.50 5.76
N GLU A 369 1.37 -9.34 5.19
CA GLU A 369 0.97 -10.37 4.23
C GLU A 369 0.21 -11.55 4.87
N GLY A 370 0.03 -11.49 6.18
CA GLY A 370 -0.87 -12.27 7.00
C GLY A 370 -1.08 -11.54 8.32
N PHE A 371 -1.33 -12.26 9.41
CA PHE A 371 -1.48 -11.64 10.72
C PHE A 371 -0.91 -12.49 11.87
N GLN A 372 -0.49 -11.81 12.93
CA GLN A 372 -0.12 -12.44 14.19
C GLN A 372 -0.84 -11.78 15.35
N THR A 373 -1.11 -12.53 16.41
CA THR A 373 -1.65 -11.98 17.64
C THR A 373 -0.72 -12.24 18.82
N TYR A 374 -0.65 -11.28 19.73
CA TYR A 374 0.14 -11.38 20.95
C TYR A 374 -0.56 -10.64 22.08
N THR A 375 -0.63 -11.25 23.27
CA THR A 375 -1.22 -10.61 24.44
C THR A 375 -0.12 -9.98 25.29
N VAL A 376 -0.30 -8.71 25.65
CA VAL A 376 0.61 -7.96 26.52
C VAL A 376 -0.16 -7.34 27.68
N THR A 377 0.43 -7.33 28.88
CA THR A 377 -0.14 -6.64 30.04
C THR A 377 0.45 -5.23 30.13
N ALA A 378 -0.41 -4.22 30.26
CA ALA A 378 0.03 -2.84 30.48
C ALA A 378 0.65 -2.70 31.89
N THR A 379 1.84 -2.13 31.98
CA THR A 379 2.57 -1.96 33.25
C THR A 379 2.73 -0.47 33.56
N ALA A 380 2.46 -0.07 34.80
CA ALA A 380 2.76 1.29 35.25
C ALA A 380 4.27 1.44 35.47
N VAL A 381 4.85 2.56 35.02
CA VAL A 381 6.30 2.85 35.13
C VAL A 381 6.53 4.15 35.87
#